data_AF-A0A658ZYQ6-F1
#
_entry.id   AF-A0A658ZYQ6-F1
#
_cell.length_a   1.000
_cell.length_b   1.000
_cell.length_c   1.000
_cell.angle_alpha   90.00
_cell.angle_beta   90.00
_cell.angle_gamma   90.00
#
_symmetry.space_group_name_H-M   'P 1'
#
loop_
_entity.id
_entity.type
_entity.pdbx_description
1 polymer ?
#
loop_
_entity_poly.entity_id
_entity_poly.type
_entity_poly.pdbx_seq_one_letter_code
_entity_poly.pdbx_strand_id
1 'polypeptide(L)'
;MTMPDILINTENIFLNRGICELLSEIAKEEHIREPYSVVDCSTDILGPIDMLFTEMAAGEHYLCHPFFKKLPPHTSIFIFVATDSALQVEQLPLCLRDATFISMNSGLRRVKNQIAKRLTESTTSK
;
A
#
# COMPACT_ATOMS: atom_id res chain seq x y z
N MET A 1 17.22 -12.25 4.42
CA MET A 1 16.41 -11.16 3.84
C MET A 1 15.49 -11.78 2.82
N THR A 2 14.23 -11.98 3.19
CA THR A 2 13.17 -12.39 2.26
C THR A 2 12.58 -11.16 1.59
N MET A 3 12.26 -11.30 0.32
CA MET A 3 11.79 -10.27 -0.60
C MET A 3 10.32 -9.94 -0.31
N PRO A 4 9.95 -8.68 0.01
CA PRO A 4 8.54 -8.35 0.20
C PRO A 4 7.80 -8.37 -1.12
N ASP A 5 6.67 -9.08 -1.15
CA ASP A 5 5.80 -9.15 -2.31
C ASP A 5 4.85 -7.93 -2.32
N ILE A 6 5.01 -7.07 -3.34
CA ILE A 6 4.30 -5.79 -3.44
C ILE A 6 3.31 -5.84 -4.58
N LEU A 7 2.03 -5.59 -4.27
CA LEU A 7 0.96 -5.44 -5.24
C LEU A 7 0.57 -3.97 -5.38
N ILE A 8 0.54 -3.47 -6.61
CA ILE A 8 0.02 -2.15 -6.94
C ILE A 8 -1.26 -2.32 -7.78
N ASN A 9 -2.40 -2.01 -7.18
CA ASN A 9 -3.73 -2.13 -7.76
C ASN A 9 -4.33 -0.73 -8.01
N THR A 10 -4.00 -0.14 -9.16
CA THR A 10 -4.48 1.18 -9.60
C THR A 10 -4.56 1.21 -11.12
N GLU A 11 -5.58 1.87 -11.66
CA GLU A 11 -5.67 2.14 -13.10
C GLU A 11 -4.90 3.43 -13.49
N ASN A 12 -4.51 4.22 -12.50
CA ASN A 12 -3.77 5.46 -12.69
C ASN A 12 -2.28 5.18 -12.96
N ILE A 13 -1.88 5.26 -14.23
CA ILE A 13 -0.50 5.04 -14.68
C ILE A 13 0.52 5.96 -14.00
N PHE A 14 0.14 7.18 -13.63
CA PHE A 14 1.03 8.14 -12.99
C PHE A 14 1.25 7.77 -11.53
N LEU A 15 0.19 7.32 -10.85
CA LEU A 15 0.27 6.84 -9.47
C LEU A 15 1.10 5.55 -9.40
N ASN A 16 0.84 4.59 -10.29
CA ASN A 16 1.62 3.35 -10.39
C ASN A 16 3.12 3.68 -10.54
N ARG A 17 3.47 4.53 -11.53
CA ARG A 17 4.87 4.92 -11.74
C ARG A 17 5.46 5.65 -10.54
N GLY A 18 4.70 6.57 -9.93
CA GLY A 18 5.14 7.32 -8.76
C GLY A 18 5.44 6.42 -7.56
N ILE A 19 4.61 5.39 -7.31
CA ILE A 19 4.84 4.41 -6.26
C ILE A 19 6.10 3.58 -6.56
N CYS A 20 6.27 3.11 -7.80
CA CYS A 20 7.46 2.35 -8.20
C CYS A 20 8.77 3.12 -7.98
N GLU A 21 8.81 4.38 -8.41
CA GLU A 21 10.00 5.24 -8.21
C GLU A 21 10.25 5.50 -6.72
N LEU A 22 9.18 5.76 -5.95
CA LEU A 22 9.29 6.02 -4.52
C LEU A 22 9.83 4.80 -3.76
N LEU A 23 9.36 3.60 -4.08
CA LEU A 23 9.88 2.36 -3.51
C LEU A 23 11.37 2.21 -3.84
N SER A 24 11.78 2.53 -5.08
CA SER A 24 13.17 2.48 -5.54
C SER A 24 14.07 3.49 -4.82
N GLU A 25 13.57 4.69 -4.56
CA GLU A 25 14.26 5.71 -3.76
C GLU A 25 14.46 5.22 -2.32
N ILE A 26 13.38 4.74 -1.68
CA ILE A 26 13.41 4.21 -0.30
C ILE A 26 14.40 3.04 -0.20
N ALA A 27 14.37 2.10 -1.14
CA ALA A 27 15.26 0.93 -1.10
C ALA A 27 16.73 1.33 -1.10
N LYS A 28 17.10 2.32 -1.93
CA LYS A 28 18.46 2.86 -2.01
C LYS A 28 18.85 3.58 -0.71
N GLU A 29 17.97 4.42 -0.17
CA GLU A 29 18.21 5.19 1.05
C GLU A 29 18.34 4.30 2.29
N GLU A 30 17.47 3.28 2.42
CA GLU A 30 17.42 2.36 3.57
C GLU A 30 18.40 1.18 3.42
N HIS A 31 19.24 1.18 2.38
CA HIS A 31 20.17 0.10 2.05
C HIS A 31 19.52 -1.30 1.95
N ILE A 32 18.25 -1.32 1.53
CA ILE A 32 17.50 -2.53 1.23
C ILE A 32 17.90 -2.95 -0.20
N ARG A 33 18.50 -4.13 -0.37
CA ARG A 33 18.98 -4.62 -1.68
C ARG A 33 17.84 -4.80 -2.70
N GLU A 34 17.33 -3.79 -3.40
CA GLU A 34 16.24 -3.85 -4.42
C GLU A 34 15.52 -5.22 -4.60
N PRO A 35 14.82 -5.80 -3.60
CA PRO A 35 14.37 -7.18 -3.66
C PRO A 35 12.87 -7.21 -3.47
N TYR A 36 12.10 -6.43 -4.23
CA TYR A 36 10.64 -6.53 -4.23
C TYR A 36 10.18 -6.77 -5.66
N SER A 37 9.36 -7.80 -5.84
CA SER A 37 8.66 -8.02 -7.10
C SER A 37 7.44 -7.10 -7.08
N VAL A 38 7.45 -6.08 -7.96
CA VAL A 38 6.25 -5.28 -8.23
C VAL A 38 5.38 -6.10 -9.18
N VAL A 39 4.25 -6.60 -8.68
CA VAL A 39 3.29 -7.36 -9.47
C VAL A 39 2.17 -6.41 -9.92
N ASP A 40 2.04 -6.20 -11.24
CA ASP A 40 0.85 -5.58 -11.81
C ASP A 40 -0.31 -6.59 -11.79
N CYS A 41 -1.48 -6.14 -11.34
CA CYS A 41 -2.58 -7.01 -10.94
C CYS A 41 -3.09 -7.90 -12.09
N SER A 42 -2.97 -9.24 -11.94
CA SER A 42 -3.92 -10.19 -12.51
C SER A 42 -4.70 -10.83 -11.36
N THR A 43 -6.01 -10.91 -11.47
CA THR A 43 -6.95 -11.27 -10.39
C THR A 43 -6.82 -12.71 -9.88
N ASP A 44 -5.96 -13.53 -10.48
CA ASP A 44 -6.02 -14.99 -10.35
C ASP A 44 -4.85 -15.59 -9.55
N ILE A 45 -3.90 -14.78 -9.07
CA ILE A 45 -2.75 -15.27 -8.29
C ILE A 45 -2.62 -14.48 -6.98
N LEU A 46 -3.30 -14.95 -5.93
CA LEU A 46 -3.02 -14.54 -4.55
C LEU A 46 -1.82 -15.34 -4.03
N GLY A 47 -0.62 -14.93 -4.44
CA GLY A 47 0.61 -15.27 -3.72
C GLY A 47 0.63 -14.61 -2.33
N PRO A 48 1.66 -14.87 -1.49
CA PRO A 48 1.89 -14.03 -0.32
C PRO A 48 2.04 -12.57 -0.80
N ILE A 49 1.29 -11.64 -0.18
CA ILE A 49 1.39 -10.21 -0.45
C ILE A 49 1.74 -9.55 0.88
N ASP A 50 2.92 -8.96 0.98
CA ASP A 50 3.33 -8.23 2.17
C ASP A 50 2.82 -6.79 2.14
N MET A 51 2.67 -6.20 0.95
CA MET A 51 2.17 -4.83 0.78
C MET A 51 1.20 -4.69 -0.38
N LEU A 52 0.13 -3.94 -0.16
CA LEU A 52 -0.86 -3.57 -1.16
C LEU A 52 -0.92 -2.05 -1.26
N PHE A 53 -0.77 -1.52 -2.47
CA PHE A 53 -1.07 -0.14 -2.81
C PHE A 53 -2.31 -0.11 -3.70
N THR A 54 -3.28 0.74 -3.37
CA THR A 54 -4.49 0.90 -4.19
C THR A 54 -5.06 2.31 -4.05
N GLU A 55 -6.03 2.66 -4.88
CA GLU A 55 -6.76 3.92 -4.80
C GLU A 55 -8.24 3.66 -4.54
N MET A 56 -8.90 4.60 -3.86
CA MET A 56 -10.34 4.54 -3.63
C MET A 56 -10.97 5.91 -3.85
N ALA A 57 -12.14 5.90 -4.48
CA ALA A 57 -13.02 7.05 -4.57
C ALA A 57 -13.71 7.32 -3.22
N ALA A 58 -14.31 8.51 -3.10
CA ALA A 58 -15.06 8.89 -1.92
C ALA A 58 -16.20 7.90 -1.65
N GLY A 59 -16.26 7.39 -0.41
CA GLY A 59 -17.28 6.44 0.02
C GLY A 59 -16.95 4.96 -0.18
N GLU A 60 -16.03 4.61 -1.09
CA GLU A 60 -15.66 3.20 -1.34
C GLU A 60 -15.01 2.54 -0.12
N HIS A 61 -14.31 3.33 0.70
CA HIS A 61 -13.69 2.85 1.94
C HIS A 61 -14.70 2.43 3.03
N TYR A 62 -15.99 2.73 2.88
CA TYR A 62 -17.04 2.16 3.75
C TYR A 62 -17.53 0.79 3.25
N LEU A 63 -17.13 0.40 2.04
CA LEU A 63 -17.50 -0.87 1.42
C LEU A 63 -16.32 -1.85 1.52
N CYS A 64 -16.52 -2.94 2.25
CA CYS A 64 -15.52 -3.98 2.34
C CYS A 64 -15.56 -4.91 1.11
N HIS A 65 -14.81 -4.56 0.06
CA HIS A 65 -14.70 -5.41 -1.13
C HIS A 65 -14.17 -6.81 -0.74
N PRO A 66 -14.71 -7.92 -1.30
CA PRO A 66 -14.30 -9.28 -0.95
C PRO A 66 -12.79 -9.54 -1.08
N PHE A 67 -12.11 -8.80 -1.95
CA PHE A 67 -10.66 -8.83 -2.09
C PHE A 67 -9.94 -8.57 -0.76
N PHE A 68 -10.30 -7.52 -0.02
CA PHE A 68 -9.66 -7.15 1.25
C PHE A 68 -9.86 -8.21 2.34
N LYS A 69 -10.95 -8.98 2.27
CA LYS A 69 -11.22 -10.08 3.22
C LYS A 69 -10.32 -11.30 3.00
N LYS A 70 -9.74 -11.43 1.79
CA LYS A 70 -8.86 -12.54 1.41
C LYS A 70 -7.38 -12.19 1.55
N LEU A 71 -7.05 -10.95 1.91
CA LEU A 71 -5.67 -10.53 2.10
C LEU A 71 -5.06 -11.26 3.32
N PRO A 72 -3.78 -11.64 3.25
CA PRO A 72 -3.05 -12.15 4.40
C PRO A 72 -3.14 -11.18 5.61
N PRO A 73 -3.23 -11.68 6.86
CA PRO A 73 -3.40 -10.84 8.05
C PRO A 73 -2.28 -9.81 8.30
N HIS A 74 -1.10 -10.00 7.70
CA HIS A 74 0.07 -9.14 7.88
C HIS A 74 0.34 -8.23 6.68
N THR A 75 -0.57 -8.18 5.70
CA THR A 75 -0.43 -7.29 4.55
C THR A 75 -0.60 -5.83 4.99
N SER A 76 0.42 -5.01 4.71
CA SER A 76 0.31 -3.55 4.88
C SER A 76 -0.47 -2.96 3.72
N ILE A 77 -1.62 -2.33 4.01
CA ILE A 77 -2.50 -1.76 2.98
C ILE A 77 -2.32 -0.24 2.94
N PHE A 78 -2.04 0.30 1.76
CA PHE A 78 -1.95 1.74 1.47
C PHE A 78 -3.04 2.13 0.49
N ILE A 79 -3.88 3.10 0.87
CA ILE A 79 -5.03 3.54 0.08
C ILE A 79 -4.88 5.02 -0.25
N PHE A 80 -4.70 5.34 -1.52
CA PHE A 80 -4.68 6.70 -2.03
C PHE A 80 -6.11 7.22 -2.20
N VAL A 81 -6.38 8.40 -1.66
CA VAL A 81 -7.70 9.06 -1.72
C VAL A 81 -7.55 10.50 -2.21
N ALA A 82 -8.54 11.00 -2.96
CA ALA A 82 -8.48 12.32 -3.59
C ALA A 82 -8.49 13.50 -2.58
N THR A 83 -8.99 13.30 -1.36
CA THR A 83 -9.24 14.38 -0.40
C THR A 83 -8.60 14.12 0.97
N ASP A 84 -8.18 15.20 1.63
CA ASP A 84 -7.78 15.21 3.04
C ASP A 84 -8.96 15.07 4.01
N SER A 85 -10.15 14.70 3.51
CA SER A 85 -11.35 14.52 4.31
C SER A 85 -11.03 13.58 5.46
N ALA A 86 -11.23 14.05 6.70
CA ALA A 86 -10.99 13.25 7.88
C ALA A 86 -11.83 11.98 7.81
N LEU A 87 -11.17 10.85 7.53
CA LEU A 87 -11.81 9.56 7.55
C LEU A 87 -12.26 9.30 8.99
N GLN A 88 -13.55 9.04 9.17
CA GLN A 88 -14.04 8.61 10.47
C GLN A 88 -13.62 7.16 10.67
N VAL A 89 -12.44 6.98 11.27
CA VAL A 89 -11.81 5.67 11.50
C VAL A 89 -12.75 4.70 12.22
N GLU A 90 -13.62 5.21 13.09
CA GLU A 90 -14.63 4.43 13.81
C GLU A 90 -15.69 3.79 12.91
N GLN A 91 -15.93 4.37 11.73
CA GLN A 91 -16.91 3.90 10.74
C GLN A 91 -16.28 2.98 9.68
N LEU A 92 -14.96 2.78 9.70
CA LEU A 92 -14.31 1.91 8.73
C LEU A 92 -14.66 0.43 8.98
N PRO A 93 -14.90 -0.35 7.92
CA PRO A 93 -15.11 -1.78 8.06
C PRO A 93 -13.83 -2.45 8.57
N LEU A 94 -13.99 -3.57 9.30
CA LEU A 94 -12.86 -4.31 9.90
C LEU A 94 -11.74 -4.64 8.90
N CYS A 95 -12.08 -4.89 7.63
CA CYS A 95 -11.08 -5.23 6.60
C CYS A 95 -10.18 -4.08 6.17
N LEU A 96 -10.51 -2.84 6.54
CA LEU A 96 -9.72 -1.63 6.25
C LEU A 96 -9.27 -0.92 7.53
N ARG A 97 -9.51 -1.49 8.71
CA ARG A 97 -9.22 -0.85 10.00
C ARG A 97 -7.74 -0.49 10.16
N ASP A 98 -6.85 -1.35 9.66
CA ASP A 98 -5.40 -1.15 9.77
C ASP A 98 -4.77 -0.56 8.49
N ALA A 99 -5.61 -0.15 7.53
CA ALA A 99 -5.13 0.46 6.30
C ALA A 99 -4.58 1.87 6.53
N THR A 100 -3.51 2.20 5.82
CA THR A 100 -2.90 3.53 5.81
C THR A 100 -3.49 4.34 4.67
N PHE A 101 -4.33 5.31 5.02
CA PHE A 101 -4.91 6.22 4.03
C PHE A 101 -3.98 7.40 3.75
N ILE A 102 -3.74 7.65 2.47
CA ILE A 102 -2.85 8.69 1.96
C ILE A 102 -3.67 9.61 1.05
N SER A 103 -3.83 10.86 1.46
CA SER A 103 -4.39 11.88 0.58
C SER A 103 -3.43 12.16 -0.58
N MET A 104 -3.93 12.28 -1.80
CA MET A 104 -3.14 12.66 -2.98
C MET A 104 -2.51 14.06 -2.85
N ASN A 105 -3.00 14.89 -1.94
CA ASN A 105 -2.42 16.20 -1.64
C ASN A 105 -1.31 16.14 -0.57
N SER A 106 -1.02 14.95 -0.03
CA SER A 106 0.01 14.76 0.98
C SER A 106 1.39 15.07 0.41
N GLY A 107 2.19 15.84 1.15
CA GLY A 107 3.58 16.10 0.75
C GLY A 107 4.40 14.81 0.64
N LEU A 108 5.18 14.69 -0.43
CA LEU A 108 5.96 13.49 -0.78
C LEU A 108 6.80 12.95 0.37
N ARG A 109 7.47 13.83 1.15
CA ARG A 109 8.27 13.43 2.31
C ARG A 109 7.47 12.62 3.34
N ARG A 110 6.20 12.99 3.57
CA ARG A 110 5.34 12.28 4.52
C ARG A 110 4.99 10.89 3.99
N VAL A 111 4.58 10.82 2.72
CA VAL A 111 4.27 9.55 2.03
C VAL A 111 5.47 8.62 2.07
N LYS A 112 6.67 9.12 1.72
CA LYS A 112 7.93 8.38 1.75
C LYS A 112 8.19 7.76 3.13
N ASN A 113 8.13 8.58 4.19
CA ASN A 113 8.40 8.13 5.55
C ASN A 113 7.40 7.05 6.02
N GLN A 114 6.12 7.15 5.64
CA GLN A 114 5.11 6.15 5.99
C GLN A 114 5.39 4.81 5.31
N ILE A 115 5.76 4.84 4.03
CA ILE A 115 6.08 3.62 3.26
C ILE A 115 7.39 3.00 3.76
N ALA A 116 8.44 3.80 3.94
CA ALA A 116 9.75 3.35 4.41
C ALA A 116 9.67 2.64 5.77
N LYS A 117 8.89 3.20 6.70
CA LYS A 117 8.65 2.58 8.01
C LYS A 117 8.05 1.18 7.88
N ARG A 118 7.01 1.01 7.05
CA ARG A 118 6.39 -0.32 6.88
C ARG A 118 7.29 -1.28 6.11
N LEU A 119 8.08 -0.78 5.17
CA LEU A 119 8.97 -1.60 4.33
C LEU A 119 10.13 -2.17 5.16
N THR A 120 10.68 -1.37 6.07
CA THR A 120 11.71 -1.80 7.03
C THR A 120 11.13 -2.78 8.07
N GLU A 121 9.92 -2.54 8.60
CA GLU A 121 9.23 -3.50 9.48
C GLU A 121 9.01 -4.87 8.81
N SER A 122 8.60 -4.87 7.53
CA SER A 122 8.32 -6.10 6.77
C SER A 122 9.58 -6.90 6.42
N THR A 123 10.72 -6.23 6.27
CA THR A 123 12.01 -6.87 5.98
C THR A 123 12.76 -7.36 7.23
N THR A 124 12.37 -6.88 8.42
CA THR A 124 13.00 -7.24 9.72
C THR A 124 12.19 -8.23 10.55
N SER A 125 10.87 -8.32 10.36
CA SER A 125 9.97 -9.10 11.24
C SER A 125 9.81 -10.58 10.88
N LYS A 126 10.72 -11.18 10.11
CA LYS A 126 10.71 -12.63 9.78
C LYS A 126 12.10 -13.25 9.86
#